data_AF-A0A418NU20-F1
#
_entry.id   AF-A0A418NU20-F1
#
_cell.length_a   1.000
_cell.length_b   1.000
_cell.length_c   1.000
_cell.angle_alpha   90.00
_cell.angle_beta   90.00
_cell.angle_gamma   90.00
#
_symmetry.space_group_name_H-M   'P 1'
#
loop_
_entity.id
_entity.type
_entity.pdbx_description
1 polymer ?
#
loop_
_entity_poly.entity_id
_entity_poly.type
_entity_poly.pdbx_seq_one_letter_code
_entity_poly.pdbx_strand_id
1 'polypeptide(L)'
;MLDRLKRAFAAAGEDNIPILAAGVAYYAFLAMVPLLGAIVLSYGLFADPAMVAEHIAGLAQELPQSAAELIGGQLESMVETSGTAKGFGLAVALAVALFGARNGAGSLVTAISLAFNDREQRGFLRGNALALAITLGAIIGMGVVIGVLAVTASLTAMLPSLSGAGQFLAKAVAYVLLAVMGALGAAWLYRRVPNSVSPRFREVLPGAIFASVGLVVLTLAFGFYVSNFGSYNATYGSLGAVIVLLTWLWLSAYVLLLGAEIAAVSVKSRDHD
;
A
#
# COMPACT_ATOMS: atom_id res chain seq x y z
N MET A 1 16.25 12.16 21.09
CA MET A 1 15.70 11.58 19.83
C MET A 1 16.32 10.23 19.51
N LEU A 2 17.66 10.12 19.49
CA LEU A 2 18.38 8.86 19.28
C LEU A 2 17.97 7.74 20.25
N ASP A 3 17.80 8.04 21.54
CA ASP A 3 17.39 7.01 22.53
C ASP A 3 15.96 6.51 22.34
N ARG A 4 15.09 7.31 21.71
CA ARG A 4 13.72 6.87 21.35
C ARG A 4 13.77 5.91 20.16
N LEU A 5 14.59 6.22 19.16
CA LEU A 5 14.81 5.34 18.01
C LEU A 5 15.42 4.01 18.46
N LYS A 6 16.48 4.03 19.27
CA LYS A 6 17.10 2.79 19.79
C LYS A 6 16.10 1.91 20.54
N ARG A 7 15.27 2.51 21.40
CA ARG A 7 14.20 1.79 22.11
C ARG A 7 13.15 1.21 21.16
N ALA A 8 12.71 1.98 20.16
CA ALA A 8 11.75 1.50 19.16
C ALA A 8 12.31 0.33 18.33
N PHE A 9 13.58 0.38 17.94
CA PHE A 9 14.22 -0.74 17.22
C PHE A 9 14.39 -1.99 18.10
N ALA A 10 14.67 -1.82 19.39
CA ALA A 10 14.72 -2.94 20.32
C ALA A 10 13.34 -3.58 20.51
N ALA A 11 12.31 -2.76 20.77
CA ALA A 11 10.92 -3.20 20.89
C ALA A 11 10.44 -3.92 19.63
N ALA A 12 10.77 -3.40 18.44
CA ALA A 12 10.43 -4.04 17.17
C ALA A 12 10.99 -5.46 17.02
N GLY A 13 12.15 -5.73 17.61
CA GLY A 13 12.74 -7.06 17.67
C GLY A 13 12.01 -7.98 18.65
N GLU A 14 11.69 -7.47 19.84
CA GLU A 14 10.95 -8.19 20.89
C GLU A 14 9.52 -8.57 20.42
N ASP A 15 8.84 -7.65 19.75
CA ASP A 15 7.47 -7.81 19.25
C ASP A 15 7.39 -8.55 17.90
N ASN A 16 8.53 -9.01 17.37
CA ASN A 16 8.62 -9.72 16.10
C ASN A 16 7.94 -8.95 14.93
N ILE A 17 8.10 -7.63 14.91
CA ILE A 17 7.55 -6.74 13.88
C ILE A 17 7.88 -7.19 12.45
N PRO A 18 9.08 -7.72 12.13
CA PRO A 18 9.35 -8.29 10.81
C PRO A 18 8.38 -9.41 10.40
N ILE A 19 8.00 -10.29 11.33
CA ILE A 19 7.09 -11.42 11.07
C ILE A 19 5.66 -10.90 10.90
N LEU A 20 5.25 -9.95 11.74
CA LEU A 20 3.94 -9.30 11.62
C LEU A 20 3.79 -8.56 10.29
N ALA A 21 4.83 -7.84 9.87
CA ALA A 21 4.91 -7.19 8.56
C ALA A 21 4.75 -8.20 7.40
N ALA A 22 5.33 -9.40 7.53
CA ALA A 22 5.19 -10.45 6.51
C ALA A 22 3.74 -10.92 6.39
N GLY A 23 3.02 -11.04 7.52
CA GLY A 23 1.58 -11.32 7.52
C GLY A 23 0.75 -10.25 6.81
N VAL A 24 1.06 -8.97 7.03
CA VAL A 24 0.41 -7.84 6.32
C VAL A 24 0.69 -7.92 4.82
N ALA A 25 1.95 -8.12 4.43
CA ALA A 25 2.36 -8.24 3.04
C ALA A 25 1.71 -9.43 2.31
N TYR A 26 1.63 -10.58 2.98
CA TYR A 26 0.97 -11.77 2.44
C TYR A 26 -0.51 -11.52 2.11
N TYR A 27 -1.28 -10.96 3.05
CA TYR A 27 -2.69 -10.67 2.80
C TYR A 27 -2.89 -9.55 1.76
N ALA A 28 -2.00 -8.54 1.75
CA ALA A 28 -2.01 -7.51 0.71
C ALA A 28 -1.80 -8.12 -0.67
N PHE A 29 -0.80 -9.00 -0.83
CA PHE A 29 -0.53 -9.71 -2.07
C PHE A 29 -1.68 -10.63 -2.48
N LEU A 30 -2.24 -11.40 -1.54
CA LEU A 30 -3.39 -12.28 -1.79
C LEU A 30 -4.60 -11.51 -2.33
N ALA A 31 -4.80 -10.27 -1.89
CA ALA A 31 -5.90 -9.41 -2.34
C ALA A 31 -5.70 -8.82 -3.74
N MET A 32 -4.46 -8.75 -4.25
CA MET A 32 -4.17 -8.04 -5.51
C MET A 32 -4.78 -8.72 -6.73
N VAL A 33 -4.64 -10.04 -6.89
CA VAL A 33 -5.17 -10.78 -8.05
C VAL A 33 -6.70 -10.60 -8.20
N PRO A 34 -7.52 -10.88 -7.18
CA PRO A 34 -8.97 -10.68 -7.29
C PRO A 34 -9.34 -9.20 -7.40
N LEU A 35 -8.54 -8.27 -6.84
CA LEU A 35 -8.75 -6.83 -7.00
C LEU A 35 -8.56 -6.39 -8.46
N LEU A 36 -7.53 -6.90 -9.14
CA LEU A 36 -7.33 -6.63 -10.58
C LEU A 36 -8.53 -7.12 -11.39
N GLY A 37 -8.99 -8.36 -11.16
CA GLY A 37 -10.18 -8.89 -11.81
C GLY A 37 -11.42 -8.02 -11.55
N ALA A 38 -11.61 -7.57 -10.32
CA ALA A 38 -12.70 -6.67 -9.96
C ALA A 38 -12.62 -5.30 -10.68
N ILE A 39 -11.43 -4.71 -10.79
CA ILE A 39 -11.21 -3.44 -11.50
C ILE A 39 -11.60 -3.59 -12.98
N VAL A 40 -11.08 -4.62 -13.64
CA VAL A 40 -11.32 -4.83 -15.08
C VAL A 40 -12.80 -5.16 -15.35
N LEU A 41 -13.43 -6.02 -14.54
CA LEU A 41 -14.86 -6.32 -14.65
C LEU A 41 -15.75 -5.09 -14.38
N SER A 42 -15.38 -4.26 -13.40
CA SER A 42 -16.11 -3.01 -13.11
C SER A 42 -15.96 -2.01 -14.25
N TYR A 43 -14.78 -1.94 -14.88
CA TYR A 43 -14.56 -1.07 -16.02
C TYR A 43 -15.35 -1.53 -17.26
N GLY A 44 -15.37 -2.83 -17.55
CA GLY A 44 -16.18 -3.42 -18.63
C GLY A 44 -17.69 -3.35 -18.42
N LEU A 45 -18.16 -2.89 -17.26
CA LEU A 45 -19.58 -2.63 -16.97
C LEU A 45 -20.07 -1.29 -17.56
N PHE A 46 -19.15 -0.34 -17.74
CA PHE A 46 -19.45 1.01 -18.22
C PHE A 46 -18.72 1.36 -19.53
N ALA A 47 -17.64 0.64 -19.86
CA ALA A 47 -16.82 0.87 -21.04
C ALA A 47 -16.97 -0.25 -22.07
N ASP A 48 -16.87 0.12 -23.35
CA ASP A 48 -16.90 -0.81 -24.47
C ASP A 48 -15.67 -1.76 -24.40
N PRO A 49 -15.83 -3.10 -24.50
CA PRO A 49 -14.72 -4.04 -24.42
C PRO A 49 -13.52 -3.71 -25.32
N ALA A 50 -13.75 -3.11 -26.49
CA ALA A 50 -12.67 -2.69 -27.39
C ALA A 50 -11.82 -1.55 -26.80
N MET A 51 -12.46 -0.56 -26.16
CA MET A 51 -11.79 0.55 -25.48
C MET A 51 -11.05 0.06 -24.22
N VAL A 52 -11.61 -0.91 -23.50
CA VAL A 52 -10.95 -1.55 -22.35
C VAL A 52 -9.68 -2.27 -22.79
N ALA A 53 -9.78 -3.08 -23.84
CA ALA A 53 -8.66 -3.82 -24.39
C ALA A 53 -7.55 -2.89 -24.91
N GLU A 54 -7.91 -1.79 -25.58
CA GLU A 54 -6.94 -0.80 -26.07
C GLU A 54 -6.17 -0.11 -24.93
N HIS A 55 -6.87 0.37 -23.89
CA HIS A 55 -6.22 1.00 -22.74
C HIS A 55 -5.31 0.02 -21.98
N ILE A 56 -5.75 -1.22 -21.81
CA ILE A 56 -4.94 -2.23 -21.13
C ILE A 56 -3.76 -2.67 -22.01
N ALA A 57 -3.94 -2.81 -23.33
CA ALA A 57 -2.83 -3.11 -24.24
C ALA A 57 -1.77 -1.99 -24.23
N GLY A 58 -2.20 -0.72 -24.15
CA GLY A 58 -1.31 0.42 -23.97
C GLY A 58 -0.51 0.35 -22.66
N LEU A 59 -1.17 0.00 -21.55
CA LEU A 59 -0.51 -0.20 -20.26
C LEU A 59 0.42 -1.43 -20.27
N ALA A 60 0.02 -2.51 -20.92
CA ALA A 60 0.77 -3.76 -21.01
C ALA A 60 2.11 -3.62 -21.74
N GLN A 61 2.24 -2.66 -22.67
CA GLN A 61 3.50 -2.35 -23.35
C GLN A 61 4.56 -1.79 -22.39
N GLU A 62 4.16 -1.17 -21.29
CA GLU A 62 5.07 -0.65 -20.26
C GLU A 62 5.25 -1.62 -19.09
N LEU A 63 4.48 -2.71 -19.05
CA LEU A 63 4.55 -3.70 -17.99
C LEU A 63 5.53 -4.83 -18.34
N PRO A 64 6.16 -5.47 -17.33
CA PRO A 64 6.82 -6.74 -17.52
C PRO A 64 5.87 -7.78 -18.13
N GLN A 65 6.36 -8.63 -19.03
CA GLN A 65 5.57 -9.61 -19.78
C GLN A 65 4.64 -10.46 -18.90
N SER A 66 5.10 -10.86 -17.70
CA SER A 66 4.31 -11.66 -16.75
C SER A 66 3.10 -10.91 -16.18
N ALA A 67 3.20 -9.60 -15.96
CA ALA A 67 2.08 -8.78 -15.52
C ALA A 67 1.09 -8.53 -16.68
N ALA A 68 1.62 -8.34 -17.89
CA ALA A 68 0.80 -8.23 -19.10
C ALA A 68 0.00 -9.51 -19.38
N GLU A 69 0.63 -10.69 -19.25
CA GLU A 69 -0.04 -12.00 -19.41
C GLU A 69 -1.14 -12.22 -18.36
N LEU A 70 -0.89 -11.89 -17.09
CA LEU A 70 -1.88 -12.00 -16.03
C LEU A 70 -3.13 -11.14 -16.30
N ILE A 71 -2.91 -9.90 -16.74
CA ILE A 71 -4.00 -8.96 -17.04
C ILE A 71 -4.72 -9.39 -18.33
N GLY A 72 -3.98 -9.81 -19.36
CA GLY A 72 -4.51 -10.30 -20.63
C GLY A 72 -5.39 -11.53 -20.46
N GLY A 73 -4.96 -12.53 -19.69
CA GLY A 73 -5.77 -13.71 -19.39
C GLY A 73 -7.04 -13.39 -18.59
N GLN A 74 -6.98 -12.40 -17.70
CA GLN A 74 -8.19 -11.89 -17.04
C GLN A 74 -9.13 -11.22 -18.04
N LEU A 75 -8.62 -10.38 -18.95
CA LEU A 75 -9.43 -9.75 -19.99
C LEU A 75 -10.10 -10.74 -20.94
N GLU A 76 -9.37 -11.72 -21.45
CA GLU A 76 -9.91 -12.78 -22.32
C GLU A 76 -11.06 -13.51 -21.63
N SER A 77 -10.85 -13.90 -20.36
CA SER A 77 -11.91 -14.56 -19.57
C SER A 77 -13.17 -13.70 -19.42
N MET A 78 -13.05 -12.36 -19.47
CA MET A 78 -14.20 -11.44 -19.40
C MET A 78 -14.91 -11.24 -20.73
N VAL A 79 -14.20 -11.34 -21.85
CA VAL A 79 -14.78 -11.24 -23.20
C VAL A 79 -15.54 -12.52 -23.53
N GLU A 80 -15.00 -13.68 -23.16
CA GLU A 80 -15.60 -15.00 -23.44
C GLU A 80 -16.80 -15.35 -22.54
N THR A 81 -16.89 -14.76 -21.35
CA THR A 81 -17.95 -15.07 -20.39
C THR A 81 -19.27 -14.37 -20.75
N SER A 82 -20.41 -15.09 -20.78
CA SER A 82 -21.74 -14.51 -21.06
C SER A 82 -22.29 -13.63 -19.93
N GLY A 83 -23.20 -12.70 -20.23
CA GLY A 83 -23.62 -11.60 -19.33
C GLY A 83 -24.04 -11.98 -17.90
N THR A 84 -24.69 -13.13 -17.69
CA THR A 84 -25.08 -13.62 -16.34
C THR A 84 -23.88 -14.18 -15.56
N ALA A 85 -22.94 -14.84 -16.24
CA ALA A 85 -21.71 -15.36 -15.64
C ALA A 85 -20.71 -14.24 -15.32
N LYS A 86 -20.72 -13.10 -16.04
CA LYS A 86 -19.94 -11.90 -15.70
C LYS A 86 -20.32 -11.32 -14.33
N GLY A 87 -21.62 -11.23 -14.03
CA GLY A 87 -22.10 -10.72 -12.74
C GLY A 87 -21.71 -11.60 -11.55
N PHE A 88 -21.82 -12.92 -11.71
CA PHE A 88 -21.39 -13.87 -10.69
C PHE A 88 -19.86 -13.87 -10.50
N GLY A 89 -19.09 -13.86 -11.59
CA GLY A 89 -17.63 -13.77 -11.53
C GLY A 89 -17.14 -12.50 -10.85
N LEU A 90 -17.75 -11.35 -11.15
CA LEU A 90 -17.46 -10.08 -10.47
C LEU A 90 -17.77 -10.14 -8.98
N ALA A 91 -18.93 -10.71 -8.60
CA ALA A 91 -19.29 -10.87 -7.19
C ALA A 91 -18.28 -11.75 -6.44
N VAL A 92 -17.82 -12.86 -7.03
CA VAL A 92 -16.80 -13.74 -6.45
C VAL A 92 -15.45 -13.02 -6.34
N ALA A 93 -14.99 -12.36 -7.41
CA ALA A 93 -13.74 -11.61 -7.40
C ALA A 93 -13.75 -10.51 -6.33
N LEU A 94 -14.83 -9.72 -6.25
CA LEU A 94 -15.01 -8.72 -5.20
C LEU A 94 -15.02 -9.32 -3.80
N ALA A 95 -15.68 -10.47 -3.61
CA ALA A 95 -15.73 -11.13 -2.31
C ALA A 95 -14.34 -11.61 -1.86
N VAL A 96 -13.55 -12.21 -2.75
CA VAL A 96 -12.18 -12.66 -2.44
C VAL A 96 -11.24 -11.48 -2.22
N ALA A 97 -11.33 -10.43 -3.05
CA ALA A 97 -10.55 -9.21 -2.88
C ALA A 97 -10.85 -8.54 -1.54
N LEU A 98 -12.14 -8.41 -1.20
CA LEU A 98 -12.58 -7.84 0.06
C LEU A 98 -12.15 -8.69 1.25
N PHE A 99 -12.18 -10.02 1.13
CA PHE A 99 -11.67 -10.93 2.16
C PHE A 99 -10.17 -10.73 2.40
N GLY A 100 -9.35 -10.71 1.34
CA GLY A 100 -7.91 -10.46 1.43
C GLY A 100 -7.62 -9.09 2.03
N ALA A 101 -8.28 -8.04 1.53
CA ALA A 101 -8.09 -6.68 2.00
C ALA A 101 -8.52 -6.50 3.46
N ARG A 102 -9.64 -7.10 3.87
CA ARG A 102 -10.11 -7.13 5.27
C ARG A 102 -9.08 -7.82 6.16
N ASN A 103 -8.55 -8.98 5.77
CA ASN A 103 -7.58 -9.72 6.57
C ASN A 103 -6.24 -8.97 6.65
N GLY A 104 -5.81 -8.31 5.58
CA GLY A 104 -4.62 -7.45 5.58
C GLY A 104 -4.79 -6.23 6.47
N ALA A 105 -5.95 -5.59 6.46
CA ALA A 105 -6.27 -4.52 7.40
C ALA A 105 -6.32 -5.05 8.85
N GLY A 106 -6.90 -6.23 9.08
CA GLY A 106 -6.96 -6.87 10.40
C GLY A 106 -5.59 -7.27 10.96
N SER A 107 -4.67 -7.76 10.10
CA SER A 107 -3.30 -8.04 10.52
C SER A 107 -2.54 -6.75 10.83
N LEU A 108 -2.76 -5.68 10.07
CA LEU A 108 -2.20 -4.36 10.35
C LEU A 108 -2.72 -3.80 11.69
N VAL A 109 -4.02 -3.94 11.96
CA VAL A 109 -4.63 -3.54 13.24
C VAL A 109 -4.02 -4.31 14.40
N THR A 110 -3.89 -5.62 14.27
CA THR A 110 -3.24 -6.48 15.28
C THR A 110 -1.80 -6.04 15.52
N ALA A 111 -1.03 -5.83 14.45
CA ALA A 111 0.39 -5.46 14.55
C ALA A 111 0.60 -4.08 15.18
N ILE A 112 -0.21 -3.07 14.80
CA ILE A 112 -0.15 -1.75 15.43
C ILE A 112 -0.62 -1.83 16.89
N SER A 113 -1.66 -2.60 17.21
CA SER A 113 -2.10 -2.76 18.61
C SER A 113 -0.98 -3.35 19.48
N LEU A 114 -0.28 -4.38 18.98
CA LEU A 114 0.87 -4.98 19.65
C LEU A 114 1.99 -3.97 19.90
N ALA A 115 2.35 -3.14 18.91
CA ALA A 115 3.36 -2.09 19.08
C ALA A 115 3.02 -1.09 20.19
N PHE A 116 1.72 -0.85 20.43
CA PHE A 116 1.26 -0.01 21.54
C PHE A 116 1.11 -0.76 22.88
N ASN A 117 1.63 -1.98 22.98
CA ASN A 117 1.44 -2.90 24.11
C ASN A 117 -0.04 -3.12 24.45
N ASP A 118 -0.90 -3.06 23.43
CA ASP A 118 -2.33 -3.21 23.56
C ASP A 118 -2.80 -4.57 23.05
N ARG A 119 -3.93 -5.04 23.58
CA ARG A 119 -4.62 -6.21 23.03
C ARG A 119 -5.79 -5.74 22.21
N GLU A 120 -5.93 -6.25 20.99
CA GLU A 120 -7.11 -5.98 20.18
C GLU A 120 -8.34 -6.65 20.82
N GLN A 121 -9.13 -5.86 21.55
CA GLN A 121 -10.32 -6.30 22.28
C GLN A 121 -11.62 -5.81 21.62
N ARG A 122 -11.57 -5.17 20.45
CA ARG A 122 -12.78 -4.75 19.75
C ARG A 122 -13.63 -5.98 19.44
N GLY A 123 -14.90 -5.92 19.82
CA GLY A 123 -15.88 -6.91 19.38
C GLY A 123 -15.94 -7.00 17.85
N PHE A 124 -16.36 -8.16 17.34
CA PHE A 124 -16.35 -8.51 15.92
C PHE A 124 -16.83 -7.38 15.00
N LEU A 125 -17.94 -6.70 15.33
CA LEU A 125 -18.49 -5.62 14.50
C LEU A 125 -17.56 -4.40 14.43
N ARG A 126 -17.04 -3.92 15.57
CA ARG A 126 -16.18 -2.72 15.62
C ARG A 126 -14.82 -2.98 14.98
N GLY A 127 -14.26 -4.18 15.18
CA GLY A 127 -13.01 -4.58 14.52
C GLY A 127 -13.16 -4.63 13.00
N ASN A 128 -14.25 -5.23 12.50
CA ASN A 128 -14.54 -5.26 11.07
C ASN A 128 -14.80 -3.87 10.48
N ALA A 129 -15.53 -3.00 11.18
CA ALA A 129 -15.76 -1.63 10.73
C ALA A 129 -14.45 -0.83 10.63
N LEU A 130 -13.53 -1.00 11.59
CA LEU A 130 -12.20 -0.39 11.50
C LEU A 130 -11.39 -0.96 10.33
N ALA A 131 -11.37 -2.28 10.16
CA ALA A 131 -10.66 -2.91 9.05
C ALA A 131 -11.18 -2.41 7.70
N LEU A 132 -12.50 -2.31 7.53
CA LEU A 132 -13.12 -1.74 6.33
C LEU A 132 -12.75 -0.26 6.14
N ALA A 133 -12.73 0.54 7.20
CA ALA A 133 -12.31 1.94 7.12
C ALA A 133 -10.85 2.07 6.68
N ILE A 134 -9.97 1.19 7.16
CA ILE A 134 -8.56 1.12 6.74
C ILE A 134 -8.47 0.72 5.26
N THR A 135 -9.22 -0.30 4.85
CA THR A 135 -9.25 -0.74 3.44
C THR A 135 -9.73 0.38 2.52
N LEU A 136 -10.84 1.06 2.84
CA LEU A 136 -11.35 2.18 2.07
C LEU A 136 -10.35 3.35 2.05
N GLY A 137 -9.73 3.67 3.19
CA GLY A 137 -8.68 4.68 3.28
C GLY A 137 -7.47 4.34 2.40
N ALA A 138 -7.05 3.08 2.35
CA ALA A 138 -5.97 2.61 1.50
C ALA A 138 -6.33 2.70 0.01
N ILE A 139 -7.56 2.33 -0.37
CA ILE A 139 -8.06 2.47 -1.76
C ILE A 139 -8.06 3.94 -2.19
N ILE A 140 -8.63 4.83 -1.37
CA ILE A 140 -8.67 6.27 -1.65
C ILE A 140 -7.24 6.82 -1.73
N GLY A 141 -6.39 6.48 -0.75
CA GLY A 141 -4.99 6.89 -0.71
C GLY A 141 -4.23 6.47 -1.98
N MET A 142 -4.40 5.22 -2.43
CA MET A 142 -3.81 4.72 -3.67
C MET A 142 -4.32 5.49 -4.89
N GLY A 143 -5.62 5.78 -4.96
CA GLY A 143 -6.21 6.61 -6.02
C GLY A 143 -5.59 8.01 -6.06
N VAL A 144 -5.36 8.64 -4.91
CA VAL A 144 -4.69 9.95 -4.85
C VAL A 144 -3.22 9.84 -5.24
N VAL A 145 -2.50 8.79 -4.83
CA VAL A 145 -1.12 8.55 -5.28
C VAL A 145 -1.04 8.48 -6.80
N ILE A 146 -1.89 7.66 -7.42
CA ILE A 146 -1.97 7.53 -8.88
C ILE A 146 -2.31 8.87 -9.52
N GLY A 147 -3.32 9.59 -9.00
CA GLY A 147 -3.73 10.89 -9.53
C GLY A 147 -2.62 11.95 -9.45
N VAL A 148 -1.90 12.04 -8.34
CA VAL A 148 -0.78 12.98 -8.17
C VAL A 148 0.34 12.67 -9.15
N LEU A 149 0.70 11.39 -9.31
CA LEU A 149 1.74 10.98 -10.26
C LEU A 149 1.31 11.24 -11.71
N ALA A 150 0.07 10.93 -12.07
CA ALA A 150 -0.48 11.17 -13.41
C ALA A 150 -0.51 12.67 -13.74
N VAL A 151 -1.04 13.50 -12.84
CA VAL A 151 -1.05 14.96 -13.01
C VAL A 151 0.37 15.52 -13.14
N THR A 152 1.30 15.04 -12.31
CA THR A 152 2.71 15.47 -12.39
C THR A 152 3.33 15.13 -13.74
N ALA A 153 3.10 13.90 -14.23
CA ALA A 153 3.60 13.46 -15.54
C ALA A 153 2.99 14.30 -16.68
N SER A 154 1.67 14.47 -16.70
CA SER A 154 0.96 15.28 -17.70
C SER A 154 1.43 16.73 -17.71
N LEU A 155 1.58 17.35 -16.54
CA LEU A 155 2.08 18.73 -16.43
C LEU A 155 3.49 18.88 -17.03
N THR A 156 4.38 17.92 -16.76
CA THR A 156 5.74 17.95 -17.34
C THR A 156 5.75 17.73 -18.85
N ALA A 157 4.80 16.95 -19.39
CA ALA A 157 4.68 16.73 -20.83
C ALA A 157 4.06 17.93 -21.57
N MET A 158 3.07 18.60 -20.98
CA MET A 158 2.37 19.75 -21.58
C MET A 158 3.16 21.06 -21.53
N LEU A 159 4.19 21.13 -20.69
CA LEU A 159 5.07 22.30 -20.55
C LEU A 159 6.54 21.93 -20.84
N PRO A 160 6.91 21.58 -22.09
CA PRO A 160 8.28 21.20 -22.43
C PRO A 160 9.30 22.33 -22.21
N SER A 161 8.81 23.58 -22.16
CA SER A 161 9.60 24.78 -21.89
C SER A 161 9.98 24.97 -20.42
N LEU A 162 9.45 24.16 -19.50
CA LEU A 162 9.95 24.12 -18.13
C LEU A 162 11.42 23.67 -18.15
N SER A 163 12.30 24.57 -17.73
CA SER A 163 13.71 24.24 -17.49
C SER A 163 13.83 23.05 -16.53
N GLY A 164 14.98 22.37 -16.52
CA GLY A 164 15.21 21.22 -15.62
C GLY A 164 14.90 21.51 -14.15
N ALA A 165 15.06 22.77 -13.71
CA ALA A 165 14.68 23.22 -12.38
C ALA A 165 13.15 23.19 -12.14
N GLY A 166 12.34 23.55 -13.13
CA GLY A 166 10.87 23.50 -13.05
C GLY A 166 10.34 22.07 -12.98
N GLN A 167 10.90 21.15 -13.78
CA GLN A 167 10.55 19.73 -13.73
C GLN A 167 10.96 19.08 -12.40
N PHE A 168 12.14 19.43 -11.89
CA PHE A 168 12.59 19.00 -10.56
C PHE A 168 11.64 19.48 -9.46
N LEU A 169 11.26 20.77 -9.49
CA LEU A 169 10.35 21.34 -8.50
C LEU A 169 8.97 20.68 -8.53
N ALA A 170 8.42 20.41 -9.72
CA ALA A 170 7.13 19.71 -9.86
C ALA A 170 7.17 18.31 -9.21
N LYS A 171 8.23 17.53 -9.50
CA LYS A 171 8.43 16.21 -8.88
C LYS A 171 8.61 16.33 -7.36
N ALA A 172 9.41 17.29 -6.89
CA ALA A 172 9.64 17.52 -5.46
C ALA A 172 8.32 17.84 -4.72
N VAL A 173 7.49 18.73 -5.28
CA VAL A 173 6.18 19.07 -4.73
C VAL A 173 5.28 17.82 -4.67
N ALA A 174 5.26 17.00 -5.73
CA ALA A 174 4.49 15.76 -5.75
C ALA A 174 4.91 14.82 -4.61
N TYR A 175 6.22 14.53 -4.48
CA TYR A 175 6.73 13.66 -3.41
C TYR A 175 6.49 14.23 -2.00
N VAL A 176 6.60 15.55 -1.82
CA VAL A 176 6.26 16.21 -0.53
C VAL A 176 4.78 16.03 -0.22
N LEU A 177 3.90 16.22 -1.21
CA LEU A 177 2.46 16.03 -1.03
C LEU A 177 2.13 14.58 -0.67
N LEU A 178 2.74 13.61 -1.36
CA LEU A 178 2.62 12.18 -1.03
C LEU A 178 3.13 11.88 0.39
N ALA A 179 4.25 12.46 0.80
CA ALA A 179 4.79 12.30 2.15
C ALA A 179 3.90 12.92 3.23
N VAL A 180 3.29 14.07 2.96
CA VAL A 180 2.33 14.69 3.90
C VAL A 180 1.10 13.79 4.04
N MET A 181 0.54 13.30 2.94
CA MET A 181 -0.60 12.39 2.98
C MET A 181 -0.28 11.07 3.67
N GLY A 182 0.87 10.47 3.37
CA GLY A 182 1.33 9.25 4.03
C GLY A 182 1.48 9.44 5.54
N ALA A 183 2.04 10.58 5.96
CA ALA A 183 2.15 10.92 7.38
C ALA A 183 0.77 11.13 8.02
N LEU A 184 -0.19 11.76 7.34
CA LEU A 184 -1.56 11.90 7.85
C LEU A 184 -2.27 10.54 7.98
N GLY A 185 -2.09 9.65 7.01
CA GLY A 185 -2.62 8.28 7.06
C GLY A 185 -2.02 7.47 8.21
N ALA A 186 -0.70 7.49 8.34
CA ALA A 186 0.01 6.83 9.45
C ALA A 186 -0.39 7.42 10.82
N ALA A 187 -0.48 8.74 10.95
CA ALA A 187 -0.92 9.40 12.19
C ALA A 187 -2.37 9.03 12.55
N TRP A 188 -3.25 8.89 11.55
CA TRP A 188 -4.61 8.43 11.77
C TRP A 188 -4.63 6.99 12.29
N LEU A 189 -3.85 6.08 11.67
CA LEU A 189 -3.72 4.69 12.13
C LEU A 189 -3.22 4.62 13.57
N TYR A 190 -2.09 5.27 13.87
CA TYR A 190 -1.46 5.22 15.19
C TYR A 190 -2.32 5.85 16.29
N ARG A 191 -3.25 6.74 15.95
CA ARG A 191 -4.18 7.33 16.89
C ARG A 191 -5.46 6.52 17.07
N ARG A 192 -5.93 5.84 16.02
CA ARG A 192 -7.26 5.19 16.01
C ARG A 192 -7.22 3.70 16.25
N VAL A 193 -6.09 3.03 16.01
CA VAL A 193 -5.93 1.59 16.19
C VAL A 193 -5.73 1.20 17.66
N PRO A 194 -4.91 1.89 18.47
CA PRO A 194 -4.84 1.58 19.89
C PRO A 194 -6.20 1.80 20.57
N ASN A 195 -6.63 0.86 21.40
CA ASN A 195 -7.89 0.89 22.14
C ASN A 195 -7.70 1.28 23.61
N SER A 196 -6.65 0.79 24.26
CA SER A 196 -6.40 1.04 25.70
C SER A 196 -5.80 2.40 25.99
N VAL A 197 -5.18 3.03 24.98
CA VAL A 197 -4.63 4.38 25.06
C VAL A 197 -5.27 5.28 24.01
N SER A 198 -5.34 6.59 24.29
CA SER A 198 -5.82 7.60 23.36
C SER A 198 -4.69 8.59 23.01
N PRO A 199 -3.76 8.24 22.09
CA PRO A 199 -2.61 9.06 21.74
C PRO A 199 -3.02 10.43 21.20
N ARG A 200 -2.37 11.52 21.64
CA ARG A 200 -2.54 12.86 21.06
C ARG A 200 -1.91 12.92 19.67
N PHE A 201 -2.44 13.75 18.78
CA PHE A 201 -1.91 13.88 17.41
C PHE A 201 -0.42 14.26 17.38
N ARG A 202 0.04 15.10 18.32
CA ARG A 202 1.45 15.48 18.45
C ARG A 202 2.36 14.33 18.91
N GLU A 203 1.82 13.33 19.61
CA GLU A 203 2.59 12.20 20.15
C GLU A 203 2.85 11.14 19.06
N VAL A 204 1.90 10.95 18.14
CA VAL A 204 2.05 10.01 17.03
C VAL A 204 2.82 10.59 15.83
N LEU A 205 2.94 11.92 15.77
CA LEU A 205 3.55 12.64 14.65
C LEU A 205 4.99 12.19 14.34
N PRO A 206 5.89 12.01 15.32
CA PRO A 206 7.26 11.56 15.05
C PRO A 206 7.30 10.20 14.34
N GLY A 207 6.49 9.25 14.80
CA GLY A 207 6.37 7.93 14.18
C GLY A 207 5.73 7.98 12.80
N ALA A 208 4.71 8.84 12.62
CA ALA A 208 4.01 9.01 11.35
C ALA A 208 4.90 9.64 10.27
N ILE A 209 5.67 10.67 10.63
CA ILE A 209 6.66 11.29 9.75
C ILE A 209 7.75 10.27 9.39
N PHE A 210 8.26 9.52 10.38
CA PHE A 210 9.25 8.47 10.12
C PHE A 210 8.72 7.43 9.13
N ALA A 211 7.52 6.90 9.34
CA ALA A 211 6.93 5.92 8.45
C ALA A 211 6.75 6.47 7.04
N SER A 212 6.26 7.70 6.90
CA SER A 212 6.00 8.26 5.57
C SER A 212 7.28 8.62 4.81
N VAL A 213 8.25 9.24 5.48
CA VAL A 213 9.56 9.55 4.87
C VAL A 213 10.28 8.25 4.54
N GLY A 214 10.27 7.29 5.47
CA GLY A 214 10.84 5.97 5.28
C GLY A 214 10.21 5.24 4.08
N LEU A 215 8.91 5.36 3.88
CA LEU A 215 8.21 4.75 2.75
C LEU A 215 8.61 5.40 1.40
N VAL A 216 8.78 6.72 1.36
CA VAL A 216 9.30 7.42 0.16
C VAL A 216 10.73 6.99 -0.13
N VAL A 217 11.61 7.02 0.88
CA VAL A 217 13.01 6.58 0.73
C VAL A 217 13.08 5.13 0.30
N LEU A 218 12.28 4.25 0.92
CA LEU A 218 12.18 2.84 0.54
C LEU A 218 11.73 2.69 -0.91
N THR A 219 10.71 3.42 -1.35
CA THR A 219 10.20 3.34 -2.73
C THR A 219 11.27 3.76 -3.74
N LEU A 220 12.01 4.83 -3.47
CA LEU A 220 13.11 5.29 -4.33
C LEU A 220 14.30 4.31 -4.33
N ALA A 221 14.72 3.84 -3.16
CA ALA A 221 15.82 2.89 -3.01
C ALA A 221 15.48 1.53 -3.64
N PHE A 222 14.25 1.07 -3.46
CA PHE A 222 13.77 -0.17 -4.04
C PHE A 222 13.63 -0.07 -5.56
N GLY A 223 13.18 1.09 -6.08
CA GLY A 223 13.20 1.36 -7.51
C GLY A 223 14.61 1.27 -8.12
N PHE A 224 15.61 1.82 -7.42
CA PHE A 224 17.02 1.66 -7.81
C PHE A 224 17.49 0.20 -7.73
N TYR A 225 17.12 -0.53 -6.68
CA TYR A 225 17.44 -1.95 -6.56
C TYR A 225 16.87 -2.77 -7.73
N VAL A 226 15.60 -2.55 -8.07
CA VAL A 226 14.91 -3.26 -9.16
C VAL A 226 15.47 -2.91 -10.53
N SER A 227 15.84 -1.65 -10.78
CA SER A 227 16.42 -1.25 -12.08
C SER A 227 17.76 -1.91 -12.37
N ASN A 228 18.50 -2.28 -11.31
CA ASN A 228 19.76 -3.03 -11.41
C ASN A 228 19.57 -4.56 -11.35
N PHE A 229 18.34 -5.04 -11.16
CA PHE A 229 18.01 -6.46 -10.93
C PHE A 229 17.85 -7.30 -12.21
N GLY A 230 18.18 -6.72 -13.38
CA GLY A 230 17.91 -7.30 -14.70
C GLY A 230 18.46 -8.71 -14.95
N SER A 231 19.50 -9.14 -14.23
CA SER A 231 20.08 -10.50 -14.38
C SER A 231 19.31 -11.59 -13.64
N TYR A 232 18.61 -11.29 -12.53
CA TYR A 232 17.85 -12.28 -11.76
C TYR A 232 16.48 -12.59 -12.40
N ASN A 233 15.88 -11.58 -13.05
CA ASN A 233 14.63 -11.72 -13.79
C ASN A 233 14.77 -12.66 -15.00
N ALA A 234 15.96 -12.75 -15.61
CA ALA A 234 16.24 -13.63 -16.73
C ALA A 234 16.16 -15.14 -16.36
N THR A 235 16.45 -15.49 -15.11
CA THR A 235 16.47 -16.88 -14.64
C THR A 235 15.11 -17.32 -14.05
N TYR A 236 14.41 -16.41 -13.37
CA TYR A 236 13.20 -16.73 -12.59
C TYR A 236 11.90 -16.16 -13.16
N GLY A 237 11.94 -15.30 -14.18
CA GLY A 237 10.76 -14.76 -14.87
C GLY A 237 9.68 -14.23 -13.92
N SER A 238 8.45 -14.75 -14.05
CA SER A 238 7.29 -14.34 -13.25
C SER A 238 7.46 -14.55 -11.73
N LEU A 239 8.22 -15.56 -11.30
CA LEU A 239 8.52 -15.78 -9.88
C LEU A 239 9.40 -14.67 -9.31
N GLY A 240 10.33 -14.14 -10.10
CA GLY A 240 11.16 -12.99 -9.72
C GLY A 240 10.31 -11.75 -9.43
N ALA A 241 9.32 -11.47 -10.28
CA ALA A 241 8.39 -10.35 -10.08
C ALA A 241 7.57 -10.48 -8.79
N VAL A 242 7.09 -11.69 -8.47
CA VAL A 242 6.36 -11.96 -7.21
C VAL A 242 7.25 -11.73 -6.00
N ILE A 243 8.49 -12.21 -6.00
CA ILE A 243 9.44 -12.03 -4.90
C ILE A 243 9.75 -10.55 -4.69
N VAL A 244 10.01 -9.81 -5.78
CA VAL A 244 10.28 -8.37 -5.73
C VAL A 244 9.09 -7.62 -5.12
N LEU A 245 7.87 -7.91 -5.58
CA LEU A 245 6.65 -7.28 -5.06
C LEU A 245 6.41 -7.61 -3.58
N LEU A 246 6.51 -8.88 -3.20
CA LEU A 246 6.35 -9.31 -1.81
C LEU A 246 7.41 -8.67 -0.90
N THR A 247 8.65 -8.55 -1.38
CA THR A 247 9.73 -7.89 -0.64
C THR A 247 9.43 -6.41 -0.43
N TRP A 248 8.95 -5.72 -1.47
CA TRP A 248 8.53 -4.33 -1.34
C TRP A 248 7.39 -4.17 -0.34
N LEU A 249 6.32 -4.96 -0.47
CA LEU A 249 5.18 -4.93 0.46
C LEU A 249 5.60 -5.21 1.91
N TRP A 250 6.48 -6.19 2.11
CA TRP A 250 7.03 -6.53 3.41
C TRP A 250 7.82 -5.37 4.01
N LEU A 251 8.75 -4.77 3.25
CA LEU A 251 9.53 -3.63 3.70
C LEU A 251 8.63 -2.41 3.98
N SER A 252 7.61 -2.16 3.16
CA SER A 252 6.64 -1.09 3.37
C SER A 252 5.85 -1.27 4.67
N ALA A 253 5.32 -2.48 4.91
CA ALA A 253 4.64 -2.81 6.15
C ALA A 253 5.59 -2.71 7.36
N TYR A 254 6.84 -3.15 7.20
CA TYR A 254 7.86 -3.08 8.25
C TYR A 254 8.18 -1.63 8.64
N VAL A 255 8.42 -0.74 7.67
CA VAL A 255 8.68 0.69 7.92
C VAL A 255 7.48 1.36 8.60
N LEU A 256 6.26 1.02 8.19
CA LEU A 256 5.04 1.51 8.83
C LEU A 256 4.96 1.05 10.29
N LEU A 257 5.19 -0.25 10.57
CA LEU A 257 5.14 -0.77 11.94
C LEU A 257 6.29 -0.24 12.82
N LEU A 258 7.49 -0.02 12.28
CA LEU A 258 8.54 0.70 13.00
C LEU A 258 8.12 2.13 13.36
N GLY A 259 7.37 2.80 12.49
CA GLY A 259 6.75 4.09 12.82
C GLY A 259 5.75 3.99 13.98
N ALA A 260 4.99 2.90 14.06
CA ALA A 260 4.08 2.64 15.18
C ALA A 260 4.84 2.49 16.51
N GLU A 261 5.97 1.77 16.53
CA GLU A 261 6.84 1.65 17.71
C GLU A 261 7.38 3.01 18.18
N ILE A 262 7.84 3.85 17.25
CA ILE A 262 8.33 5.20 17.57
C ILE A 262 7.21 6.06 18.16
N ALA A 263 5.98 5.91 17.65
CA ALA A 263 4.81 6.58 18.20
C ALA A 263 4.47 6.05 19.60
N ALA A 264 4.48 4.73 19.81
CA ALA A 264 4.22 4.10 21.10
C ALA A 264 5.23 4.53 22.18
N VAL A 265 6.53 4.57 21.87
CA VAL A 265 7.57 5.08 22.77
C VAL A 265 7.33 6.56 23.13
N SER A 266 6.84 7.35 22.18
CA SER A 266 6.53 8.78 22.40
C SER A 266 5.33 8.95 23.33
N VAL A 267 4.29 8.12 23.20
CA VAL A 267 3.13 8.10 24.10
C VAL A 267 3.56 7.68 25.51
N LYS A 268 4.30 6.57 25.65
CA LYS A 268 4.76 6.06 26.95
C LYS A 268 5.65 7.05 27.70
N SER A 269 6.46 7.83 26.99
CA SER A 269 7.33 8.83 27.65
C SER A 269 6.55 9.93 28.37
N ARG A 270 5.34 10.25 27.92
CA ARG A 270 4.49 11.26 28.57
C ARG A 270 3.94 10.77 29.91
N ASP A 271 3.60 9.50 30.02
CA ASP A 271 2.96 8.98 31.24
C ASP A 271 3.98 8.79 32.39
N HIS A 272 5.27 9.02 32.13
CA HIS A 272 6.36 9.02 33.11
C HIS A 272 6.88 10.43 33.48
N ASP A 273 6.38 11.49 32.82
CA ASP A 273 6.69 12.91 33.10
C ASP A 273 5.52 13.56 33.89
#